data_AF-A0A1C3ESR2-F1
#
_entry.id   AF-A0A1C3ESR2-F1
#
_cell.length_a   1.000
_cell.length_b   1.000
_cell.length_c   1.000
_cell.angle_alpha   90.00
_cell.angle_beta   90.00
_cell.angle_gamma   90.00
#
_symmetry.space_group_name_H-M   'P 1'
#
loop_
_entity.id
_entity.type
_entity.pdbx_description
1 polymer ?
#
loop_
_entity_poly.entity_id
_entity_poly.type
_entity_poly.pdbx_seq_one_letter_code
_entity_poly.pdbx_strand_id
1 'polypeptide(L)' 'MLSQLAAFKTDAIENTLGAIPAFKNYKLNSATSSIVVEYDATLIDPTWVDAFFSDSSDAAEQACISIANSINVNGVNQ' A
#
# COMPACT_ATOMS: atom_id res chain seq x y z
N MET A 1 19.87 -17.27 -2.07
CA MET A 1 18.88 -17.16 -0.98
C MET A 1 18.43 -15.73 -0.72
N LEU A 2 19.32 -14.74 -0.57
CA LEU A 2 18.92 -13.32 -0.40
C LEU A 2 18.06 -12.76 -1.56
N SER A 3 18.38 -13.13 -2.80
CA SER A 3 17.61 -12.70 -3.99
C SER A 3 16.20 -13.26 -4.05
N GLN A 4 15.98 -14.49 -3.57
CA GLN A 4 14.65 -15.12 -3.52
C GLN A 4 13.79 -14.55 -2.40
N LEU A 5 14.39 -14.20 -1.25
CA LEU A 5 13.69 -13.52 -0.17
C LEU A 5 13.31 -12.08 -0.55
N ALA A 6 14.20 -11.38 -1.26
CA ALA A 6 13.92 -10.06 -1.80
C ALA A 6 12.79 -10.12 -2.85
N ALA A 7 12.84 -11.08 -3.78
CA ALA A 7 11.78 -11.30 -4.75
C ALA A 7 10.43 -11.62 -4.09
N PHE A 8 10.41 -12.54 -3.12
CA PHE A 8 9.18 -12.88 -2.38
C PHE A 8 8.58 -11.68 -1.63
N LYS A 9 9.43 -10.85 -1.01
CA LYS A 9 8.98 -9.62 -0.35
C LYS A 9 8.39 -8.62 -1.35
N THR A 10 9.02 -8.47 -2.53
CA THR A 10 8.49 -7.65 -3.62
C THR A 10 7.14 -8.17 -4.08
N ASP A 11 7.01 -9.47 -4.38
CA ASP A 11 5.75 -10.06 -4.84
C ASP A 11 4.62 -9.90 -3.80
N ALA A 12 4.95 -10.04 -2.51
CA ALA A 12 3.98 -9.83 -1.43
C ALA A 12 3.52 -8.37 -1.34
N ILE A 13 4.44 -7.41 -1.52
CA ILE A 13 4.14 -5.98 -1.55
C ILE A 13 3.28 -5.66 -2.78
N GLU A 14 3.67 -6.12 -3.97
CA GLU A 14 2.95 -5.86 -5.22
C GLU A 14 1.53 -6.45 -5.19
N ASN A 15 1.35 -7.67 -4.67
CA ASN A 15 0.02 -8.26 -4.49
C ASN A 15 -0.84 -7.48 -3.49
N THR A 16 -0.24 -7.02 -2.39
CA THR A 16 -0.97 -6.25 -1.37
C THR A 16 -1.41 -4.90 -1.92
N LEU A 17 -0.53 -4.20 -2.65
CA LEU A 17 -0.84 -2.89 -3.24
C LEU A 17 -1.81 -3.01 -4.42
N GLY A 18 -1.68 -4.06 -5.24
CA GLY A 18 -2.60 -4.33 -6.34
C GLY A 18 -4.03 -4.67 -5.87
N ALA A 19 -4.20 -5.10 -4.62
CA ALA A 19 -5.52 -5.33 -4.03
C ALA A 19 -6.25 -4.03 -3.62
N ILE A 20 -5.58 -2.88 -3.66
CA ILE A 20 -6.14 -1.58 -3.25
C ILE A 20 -6.65 -0.83 -4.49
N PRO A 21 -7.98 -0.72 -4.73
CA PRO A 21 -8.52 -0.13 -5.97
C PRO A 21 -8.20 1.36 -6.15
N ALA A 22 -7.88 2.04 -5.05
CA ALA A 22 -7.44 3.43 -5.05
C ALA A 22 -6.01 3.59 -5.58
N PHE A 23 -5.17 2.55 -5.51
CA PHE A 23 -3.80 2.58 -6.02
C PHE A 23 -3.81 2.18 -7.49
N LYS A 24 -3.60 3.15 -8.38
CA LYS A 24 -3.69 2.98 -9.83
C LYS A 24 -2.41 2.39 -10.40
N ASN A 25 -1.27 2.85 -9.90
CA ASN A 25 0.05 2.38 -10.29
C ASN A 25 0.98 2.35 -9.10
N TYR A 26 1.96 1.46 -9.13
CA TYR A 26 3.06 1.45 -8.17
C TYR A 26 4.37 1.10 -8.88
N LYS A 27 5.48 1.59 -8.32
CA LYS A 27 6.82 1.28 -8.80
C LYS A 27 7.75 1.06 -7.62
N LEU A 28 8.24 -0.17 -7.50
CA LEU A 28 9.25 -0.52 -6.50
C LEU A 28 10.64 -0.21 -7.05
N ASN A 29 11.44 0.52 -6.27
CA ASN A 29 12.85 0.77 -6.55
C ASN A 29 13.71 -0.05 -5.59
N SER A 30 14.06 -1.26 -6.01
CA SER A 30 14.87 -2.20 -5.23
C SER A 30 16.28 -1.68 -4.94
N ALA A 31 16.83 -0.78 -5.76
CA ALA A 31 18.16 -0.20 -5.54
C ALA A 31 18.18 0.78 -4.35
N THR A 32 17.06 1.43 -4.06
CA THR A 32 16.94 2.40 -2.95
C THR A 32 16.01 1.92 -1.85
N SER A 33 15.41 0.74 -1.99
CA SER A 33 14.37 0.24 -1.07
C SER A 33 13.24 1.24 -0.87
N SER A 34 12.82 1.91 -1.95
CA SER A 34 11.71 2.86 -1.95
C SER A 34 10.59 2.38 -2.85
N ILE A 35 9.39 2.91 -2.62
CA ILE A 35 8.23 2.66 -3.45
C ILE A 35 7.56 3.99 -3.81
N VAL A 36 7.10 4.09 -5.04
CA VAL A 36 6.24 5.18 -5.52
C VAL A 36 4.87 4.61 -5.79
N VAL A 37 3.83 5.25 -5.27
CA VAL A 37 2.43 4.86 -5.47
C VAL A 37 1.67 6.04 -6.09
N GLU A 38 0.99 5.78 -7.19
CA GLU A 38 0.00 6.68 -7.77
C GLU A 38 -1.38 6.25 -7.28
N TYR A 39 -2.14 7.19 -6.73
CA TYR A 39 -3.43 6.90 -6.14
C TYR A 39 -4.50 7.93 -6.52
N ASP A 40 -5.75 7.51 -6.44
CA ASP A 40 -6.93 8.33 -6.68
C ASP A 40 -7.40 8.99 -5.38
N ALA A 41 -7.09 10.28 -5.21
CA ALA A 41 -7.46 11.06 -4.03
C ALA A 41 -8.98 11.25 -3.84
N THR A 42 -9.81 10.82 -4.79
CA THR A 42 -11.28 10.77 -4.60
C THR A 42 -11.74 9.50 -3.85
N LEU A 43 -10.89 8.46 -3.81
CA LEU A 43 -11.18 7.16 -3.20
C LEU A 43 -10.44 6.93 -1.88
N ILE A 44 -9.38 7.69 -1.61
CA ILE A 44 -8.56 7.59 -0.41
C ILE A 44 -8.16 8.99 0.06
N ASP A 45 -8.22 9.23 1.38
CA ASP A 45 -7.72 10.47 1.96
C ASP A 45 -6.18 10.53 1.84
N PRO A 46 -5.61 11.59 1.24
CA PRO A 46 -4.16 11.77 1.14
C PRO A 46 -3.42 11.64 2.48
N THR A 47 -4.06 12.05 3.59
CA THR A 47 -3.46 11.95 4.93
C THR A 47 -3.22 10.51 5.37
N TRP A 48 -3.99 9.55 4.85
CA TRP A 48 -3.76 8.12 5.10
C TRP A 48 -2.56 7.62 4.32
N VAL A 49 -2.32 8.14 3.12
CA VAL A 49 -1.12 7.81 2.34
C VAL A 49 0.13 8.33 3.06
N ASP A 50 0.11 9.58 3.52
CA ASP A 50 1.22 10.16 4.27
C ASP A 50 1.49 9.39 5.58
N ALA A 51 0.43 9.01 6.31
CA ALA A 51 0.55 8.23 7.53
C ALA A 51 1.06 6.80 7.28
N PHE A 52 0.66 6.19 6.16
CA PHE A 52 1.13 4.85 5.73
C PHE A 52 2.65 4.82 5.49
N PHE A 53 3.22 5.92 5.02
CA PHE A 53 4.66 6.08 4.81
C PHE A 53 5.39 6.79 5.96
N SER A 54 4.74 6.98 7.10
CA SER A 54 5.35 7.61 8.26
C SER A 54 6.32 6.68 9.00
N ASP A 55 7.27 7.28 9.74
CA ASP A 55 8.19 6.53 10.62
C ASP A 55 7.51 5.98 11.88
N SER A 56 6.25 6.34 12.13
CA SER A 56 5.48 5.85 13.27
C SER A 56 4.75 4.57 12.90
N SER A 57 5.15 3.45 13.53
CA SER A 57 4.50 2.15 13.33
C SER A 57 2.99 2.21 13.61
N ASP A 58 2.58 2.92 14.67
CA ASP A 58 1.18 3.05 15.05
C ASP A 58 0.39 3.84 14.00
N ALA A 59 0.95 4.95 13.49
CA ALA A 59 0.30 5.75 12.47
C ALA A 59 0.20 4.99 11.13
N ALA A 60 1.24 4.25 10.77
CA ALA A 60 1.25 3.41 9.57
C ALA A 60 0.23 2.27 9.65
N GLU A 61 0.09 1.63 10.83
CA GLU A 61 -0.92 0.59 11.06
C GLU A 61 -2.35 1.15 10.98
N GLN A 62 -2.62 2.28 11.63
CA GLN A 62 -3.94 2.94 11.56
C GLN A 62 -4.30 3.39 10.15
N ALA A 63 -3.31 3.87 9.40
CA ALA A 63 -3.47 4.18 7.98
C ALA A 63 -3.82 2.93 7.18
N CYS A 64 -3.10 1.82 7.39
CA CYS A 64 -3.36 0.54 6.72
C CYS A 64 -4.80 0.05 6.99
N ILE A 65 -5.28 0.15 8.23
CA ILE A 65 -6.66 -0.21 8.61
C ILE A 65 -7.68 0.72 7.92
N SER A 66 -7.42 2.03 7.90
CA SER A 66 -8.30 3.02 7.26
C SER A 66 -8.43 2.77 5.75
N ILE A 67 -7.32 2.45 5.10
CA ILE A 67 -7.25 2.09 3.69
C ILE A 67 -7.98 0.77 3.45
N ALA A 68 -7.73 -0.27 4.26
CA ALA A 68 -8.43 -1.55 4.15
C ALA A 68 -9.96 -1.39 4.31
N ASN A 69 -10.39 -0.56 5.26
CA ASN A 69 -11.79 -0.27 5.48
C ASN A 69 -12.40 0.51 4.31
N SER A 70 -11.69 1.44 3.68
CA SER A 70 -12.21 2.16 2.51
C SER A 70 -12.42 1.24 1.31
N ILE A 71 -11.62 0.17 1.19
CA ILE A 71 -11.80 -0.88 0.19
C ILE A 71 -13.04 -1.73 0.52
N ASN A 72 -13.19 -2.12 1.79
CA ASN A 72 -14.30 -2.96 2.24
C ASN A 72 -15.67 -2.25 2.14
N VAL A 73 -15.69 -0.94 2.34
CA VAL A 73 -16.90 -0.10 2.19
C VAL A 73 -17.25 0.14 0.72
N ASN A 74 -16.28 0.11 -0.19
CA ASN A 74 -16.51 0.30 -1.63
C ASN A 74 -16.67 -1.02 -2.42
N GLY A 75 -16.60 -2.18 -1.77
CA GLY A 75 -16.94 -3.43 -2.42
C GLY A 75 -16.58 -4.69 -1.65
N VAL A 76 -17.42 -5.10 -0.69
CA VAL A 76 -17.87 -6.51 -0.61
C VAL A 76 -19.26 -6.56 0.05
N ASN A 77 -20.31 -6.53 -0.76
CA ASN A 77 -21.46 -7.39 -0.48
C ASN A 77 -21.03 -8.80 -0.89
N GLN A 78 -20.77 -9.66 0.09
CA GLN A 78 -21.04 -11.09 0.00
C GLN A 78 -21.70 -11.56 1.28
#